data_AF-A0A371MS41-F1
#
_entry.id   AF-A0A371MS41-F1
#
_cell.length_a   1.000
_cell.length_b   1.000
_cell.length_c   1.000
_cell.angle_alpha   90.00
_cell.angle_beta   90.00
_cell.angle_gamma   90.00
#
_symmetry.space_group_name_H-M   'P 1'
#
loop_
_entity.id
_entity.type
_entity.pdbx_description
1 polymer ?
#
loop_
_entity_poly.entity_id
_entity_poly.type
_entity_poly.pdbx_seq_one_letter_code
_entity_poly.pdbx_strand_id
1 'polypeptide(L)' 'MTEKRLLAEWTDRPYVSVRRRNAVVEHRIRLLAYDHGGVDVVHEVRSDDDRAKEPAEWTRREAHEVRGGRVTKVGGER' A
#
# COMPACT_ATOMS: atom_id res chain seq x y z
N MET A 1 -10.36 -19.30 1.45
CA MET A 1 -9.23 -18.74 2.21
C MET A 1 -8.63 -17.61 1.38
N THR A 2 -8.36 -16.43 1.95
CA THR A 2 -7.67 -15.38 1.18
C THR A 2 -6.17 -15.60 1.27
N GLU A 3 -5.52 -15.96 0.16
CA GLU A 3 -4.06 -15.99 0.11
C GLU A 3 -3.51 -14.56 0.00
N LYS A 4 -2.51 -14.26 0.83
CA LYS A 4 -1.83 -12.95 0.83
C LYS A 4 -0.40 -13.15 0.34
N ARG A 5 -0.03 -12.50 -0.76
CA ARG A 5 1.33 -12.58 -1.33
C ARG A 5 1.96 -11.19 -1.41
N LEU A 6 3.20 -11.06 -0.97
CA LEU A 6 3.99 -9.84 -1.16
C LEU A 6 4.53 -9.83 -2.59
N LEU A 7 4.31 -8.74 -3.33
CA LEU A 7 4.86 -8.56 -4.68
C LEU A 7 6.09 -7.67 -4.70
N ALA A 8 6.04 -6.58 -3.94
CA ALA A 8 7.10 -5.59 -3.90
C ALA A 8 7.09 -4.91 -2.53
N GLU A 9 8.28 -4.54 -2.07
CA GLU A 9 8.49 -3.75 -0.85
C GLU A 9 9.62 -2.76 -1.13
N TRP A 10 9.47 -1.52 -0.67
CA TRP A 10 10.49 -0.49 -0.81
C TRP A 10 10.35 0.58 0.26
N THR A 11 11.36 1.44 0.32
CA THR A 11 11.44 2.55 1.25
C THR A 11 11.69 3.84 0.48
N ASP A 12 11.04 4.93 0.87
CA ASP A 12 11.20 6.25 0.25
C ASP A 12 11.24 7.38 1.30
N ARG A 13 11.67 8.58 0.89
CA ARG A 13 11.63 9.82 1.68
C ARG A 13 10.85 10.88 0.89
N PRO A 14 9.51 10.79 0.86
CA PRO A 14 8.68 11.57 -0.07
C PRO A 14 8.54 13.05 0.32
N TYR A 15 9.03 13.43 1.49
CA TYR A 15 8.88 14.78 2.02
C TYR A 15 9.98 15.71 1.52
N VAL A 16 9.59 16.89 1.05
CA VAL A 16 10.54 17.96 0.67
C VAL A 16 10.74 19.01 1.76
N SER A 17 9.83 19.10 2.73
CA SER A 17 9.88 20.13 3.76
C SER A 17 11.06 19.92 4.70
N VAL A 18 11.69 21.02 5.14
CA VAL A 18 12.89 21.00 5.99
C VAL A 18 12.71 20.11 7.22
N ARG A 19 11.53 20.14 7.84
CA ARG A 19 11.22 19.40 9.07
C ARG A 19 10.93 17.90 8.85
N ARG A 20 10.59 17.47 7.63
CA ARG A 20 10.16 16.10 7.35
C ARG A 20 11.02 15.37 6.30
N ARG A 21 11.97 16.05 5.65
CA ARG A 21 12.76 15.47 4.54
C ARG A 21 13.54 14.19 4.85
N ASN A 22 13.76 13.92 6.14
CA ASN A 22 14.44 12.70 6.59
C ASN A 22 13.46 11.59 7.00
N ALA A 23 12.16 11.90 7.07
CA ALA A 23 11.14 10.93 7.44
C ALA A 23 11.05 9.84 6.38
N VAL A 24 11.08 8.60 6.86
CA VAL A 24 11.15 7.40 6.05
C VAL A 24 9.76 6.79 5.95
N VAL A 25 9.29 6.55 4.74
CA VAL A 25 8.03 5.85 4.49
C VAL A 25 8.34 4.49 3.90
N GLU A 26 7.77 3.45 4.49
CA GLU A 26 7.83 2.09 3.96
C GLU A 26 6.58 1.82 3.14
N HIS A 27 6.77 1.12 2.03
CA HIS A 27 5.73 0.82 1.07
C HIS A 27 5.76 -0.68 0.74
N ARG A 28 4.59 -1.26 0.50
CA ARG A 28 4.50 -2.60 -0.08
C ARG A 28 3.29 -2.77 -0.99
N ILE A 29 3.43 -3.62 -2.00
CA ILE A 29 2.31 -4.12 -2.80
C ILE A 29 2.01 -5.56 -2.40
N ARG A 30 0.75 -5.83 -2.06
CA ARG A 30 0.24 -7.18 -1.78
C ARG A 30 -0.81 -7.60 -2.78
N LEU A 31 -0.84 -8.89 -3.10
CA LEU A 31 -1.97 -9.56 -3.73
C LEU A 31 -2.83 -10.22 -2.67
N LEU A 32 -4.14 -9.99 -2.73
CA LEU A 32 -5.15 -10.72 -1.98
C LEU A 32 -5.92 -11.59 -2.98
N ALA A 33 -5.58 -12.87 -3.08
CA ALA A 33 -6.25 -13.80 -3.97
C ALA A 33 -7.41 -14.49 -3.23
N TYR A 34 -8.58 -14.51 -3.86
CA TYR A 34 -9.80 -15.10 -3.31
C TYR A 34 -10.13 -16.41 -4.02
N ASP A 35 -10.73 -17.38 -3.32
CA ASP A 35 -11.03 -18.72 -3.87
C ASP A 35 -11.87 -18.70 -5.16
N HIS A 36 -12.67 -17.66 -5.36
CA HIS A 36 -13.53 -17.48 -6.54
C HIS A 36 -12.78 -16.86 -7.75
N GLY A 37 -11.44 -16.80 -7.71
CA GLY A 37 -10.59 -16.35 -8.80
C GLY A 37 -10.40 -14.83 -8.92
N GLY A 38 -11.00 -14.04 -8.03
CA GLY A 38 -10.73 -12.60 -7.95
C GLY A 38 -9.40 -12.31 -7.24
N VAL A 39 -8.77 -11.20 -7.58
CA VAL A 39 -7.54 -10.74 -6.92
C VAL A 39 -7.62 -9.23 -6.67
N ASP A 40 -7.28 -8.79 -5.46
CA ASP A 40 -7.02 -7.38 -5.19
C ASP A 40 -5.51 -7.11 -5.14
N VAL A 41 -5.08 -6.02 -5.78
CA VAL A 41 -3.75 -5.43 -5.64
C VAL A 41 -3.84 -4.30 -4.64
N VAL A 42 -3.14 -4.41 -3.51
CA VAL A 42 -3.21 -3.45 -2.40
C VAL A 42 -1.85 -2.82 -2.18
N HIS A 43 -1.77 -1.50 -2.35
CA HIS A 43 -0.64 -0.69 -1.90
C HIS A 43 -0.87 -0.27 -0.45
N GLU A 44 0.09 -0.63 0.41
CA GLU A 44 0.11 -0.24 1.81
C GLU A 44 1.34 0.60 2.11
N VAL A 45 1.17 1.52 3.05
CA VAL A 45 2.24 2.35 3.58
C VAL A 45 2.25 2.30 5.09
N ARG A 46 3.44 2.49 5.65
CA ARG A 46 3.62 2.78 7.07
C ARG A 46 4.82 3.69 7.30
N SER A 47 4.92 4.27 8.48
CA SER A 47 6.14 4.91 8.96
C SER A 47 6.19 4.85 10.48
N ASP A 48 7.32 4.39 11.02
CA ASP A 48 7.64 4.52 12.45
C ASP A 48 8.22 5.92 12.80
N ASP A 49 8.32 6.82 11.82
CA ASP A 49 8.80 8.19 12.00
C ASP A 49 7.66 9.13 12.37
N ASP A 50 7.73 9.74 13.54
CA ASP A 50 6.72 10.67 14.07
C ASP A 50 6.52 11.94 13.22
N ARG A 51 7.46 12.23 12.32
CA ARG A 51 7.38 13.35 11.37
C ARG A 51 6.64 12.99 10.09
N ALA A 52 6.43 11.70 9.80
CA ALA A 52 5.65 11.25 8.67
C ALA A 52 4.14 11.44 8.92
N LYS A 53 3.37 11.56 7.83
CA LYS A 53 1.89 11.55 7.86
C LYS A 53 1.38 10.11 8.00
N GLU A 54 2.12 9.15 7.46
CA GLU A 54 1.74 7.74 7.45
C GLU A 54 1.76 7.16 8.88
N PRO A 55 0.81 6.27 9.20
CA PRO A 55 0.74 5.61 10.50
C PRO A 55 1.84 4.57 10.68
N ALA A 56 2.14 4.20 11.93
CA ALA A 56 3.09 3.11 12.26
C ALA A 56 2.61 1.73 11.78
N GLU A 57 1.29 1.54 11.68
CA GLU A 57 0.70 0.30 11.17
C GLU A 57 0.51 0.36 9.66
N TRP A 58 0.76 -0.77 8.99
CA TRP A 58 0.51 -0.93 7.55
C TRP A 58 -0.94 -0.60 7.21
N THR A 59 -1.11 0.54 6.54
CA THR A 59 -2.42 1.08 6.18
C THR A 59 -2.55 1.14 4.68
N ARG A 60 -3.74 0.79 4.18
CA ARG A 60 -4.07 0.83 2.76
C ARG A 60 -3.98 2.26 2.23
N ARG A 61 -3.03 2.50 1.32
CA ARG A 61 -2.93 3.74 0.56
C ARG A 61 -3.75 3.71 -0.72
N GLU A 62 -3.75 2.56 -1.40
CA GLU A 62 -4.52 2.36 -2.63
C GLU A 62 -4.87 0.89 -2.82
N ALA A 63 -5.99 0.59 -3.48
CA ALA A 63 -6.38 -0.76 -3.84
C ALA A 63 -7.11 -0.84 -5.18
N HIS A 64 -6.81 -1.87 -5.94
CA HIS A 64 -7.44 -2.19 -7.22
C HIS A 64 -7.95 -3.64 -7.24
N GLU A 65 -9.19 -3.84 -7.67
CA GLU A 65 -9.76 -5.16 -7.93
C GLU A 65 -9.44 -5.57 -9.37
N VAL A 66 -8.98 -6.81 -9.55
CA VAL A 66 -8.77 -7.46 -10.84
C VAL A 66 -9.78 -8.59 -10.99
N ARG A 67 -10.75 -8.40 -11.91
CA ARG A 67 -11.79 -9.40 -12.19
C ARG A 67 -12.24 -9.34 -13.64
N GLY A 68 -12.35 -10.50 -14.29
CA GLY A 68 -12.82 -10.61 -15.68
C GLY A 68 -11.96 -9.83 -16.68
N GLY A 69 -10.65 -9.75 -16.44
CA GLY A 69 -9.71 -8.99 -17.27
C GLY A 69 -9.78 -7.45 -17.09
N ARG A 70 -10.57 -6.96 -16.14
CA ARG A 70 -10.70 -5.52 -15.83
C ARG A 70 -9.96 -5.19 -14.54
N VAL A 71 -9.41 -3.97 -14.48
CA VAL A 71 -8.78 -3.40 -13.29
C VAL A 71 -9.61 -2.20 -12.85
N THR A 72 -10.11 -2.23 -11.61
CA THR A 72 -10.99 -1.19 -11.06
C THR A 72 -10.43 -0.67 -9.74
N LYS A 73 -10.32 0.64 -9.56
CA LYS A 73 -9.95 1.22 -8.27
C LYS A 73 -11.08 1.05 -7.26
N VAL A 74 -10.78 0.43 -6.11
CA VAL A 74 -11.76 0.07 -5.07
C VAL A 74 -11.45 0.67 -3.71
N GLY A 75 -10.31 1.34 -3.54
CA GLY A 75 -10.01 2.06 -2.30
C GLY A 75 -8.70 2.85 -2.32
N GLY A 76 -8.49 3.62 -1.26
CA GLY A 76 -7.31 4.46 -1.05
C GLY A 76 -7.64 5.91 -0.69
N GLU A 77 -6.71 6.59 -0.03
CA GLU A 77 -6.78 8.05 0.11
C GLU A 77 -6.48 8.71 -1.25
N ARG A 78 -7.24 9.76 -1.59
CA ARG A 78 -6.99 10.61 -2.76
C ARG A 78 -5.83 11.56 -2.50
#